data_AF-A0A9D7CYK9-F1
#
_entry.id   AF-A0A9D7CYK9-F1
#
_cell.length_a   1.000
_cell.length_b   1.000
_cell.length_c   1.000
_cell.angle_alpha   90.00
_cell.angle_beta   90.00
_cell.angle_gamma   90.00
#
_symmetry.space_group_name_H-M   'P 1'
#
loop_
_entity.id
_entity.type
_entity.pdbx_description
1 polymer ?
#
loop_
_entity_poly.entity_id
_entity_poly.type
_entity_poly.pdbx_seq_one_letter_code
_entity_poly.pdbx_strand_id
1 'polypeptide(L)'
;MMDGSRALGEVGEVFSDLERLLKNPDVGATLAESGVNVSLAMLAADGLRAYLHGDKARAAEDFTHFGEEVAARMAHRGPVS
;
A
#
# COMPACT_ATOMS: atom_id res chain seq x y z
N MET A 1 25.08 7.48 19.42
CA MET A 1 23.65 7.11 19.31
C MET A 1 23.34 7.09 17.82
N MET A 2 22.99 5.94 17.24
CA MET A 2 22.45 5.97 15.87
C MET A 2 21.11 6.68 15.96
N ASP A 3 21.05 7.84 15.33
CA ASP A 3 19.97 8.80 15.45
C ASP A 3 18.68 8.15 14.96
N GLY A 4 17.66 7.97 15.81
CA GLY A 4 16.40 7.33 15.43
C GLY A 4 15.73 8.00 14.21
N SER A 5 16.05 9.27 13.98
CA SER A 5 15.67 10.02 12.79
C SER A 5 16.27 9.46 11.48
N ARG A 6 17.51 8.98 11.50
CA ARG A 6 18.15 8.37 10.31
C ARG A 6 17.52 7.02 9.97
N ALA A 7 17.25 6.19 10.98
CA ALA A 7 16.60 4.90 10.78
C ALA A 7 15.19 5.03 10.20
N LEU A 8 14.40 6.02 10.67
CA LEU A 8 13.10 6.33 10.07
C LEU A 8 13.21 6.94 8.66
N GLY A 9 14.32 7.64 8.37
CA GLY A 9 14.64 8.12 7.03
C GLY A 9 14.82 6.98 6.03
N GLU A 10 15.61 5.96 6.39
CA GLU A 10 15.84 4.76 5.56
C GLU A 10 14.53 4.01 5.26
N VAL A 11 13.62 3.92 6.24
CA VAL A 11 12.27 3.40 6.03
C VAL A 11 11.52 4.24 5.00
N GLY A 12 11.55 5.57 5.13
CA GLY A 12 10.91 6.48 4.17
C GLY A 12 11.42 6.32 2.75
N GLU A 13 12.73 6.12 2.56
CA GLU A 13 13.35 5.88 1.26
C GLU A 13 12.84 4.59 0.61
N VAL A 14 12.72 3.49 1.37
CA VAL A 14 12.15 2.23 0.89
C VAL A 14 10.71 2.42 0.40
N PHE A 15 9.88 3.17 1.13
CA PHE A 15 8.51 3.46 0.68
C PHE A 15 8.47 4.32 -0.57
N SER A 16 9.38 5.28 -0.72
CA SER A 16 9.50 6.07 -1.95
C SER A 16 9.93 5.22 -3.15
N ASP A 17 10.84 4.26 -2.95
CA ASP A 17 11.21 3.30 -3.99
C ASP A 17 10.05 2.37 -4.35
N LEU A 18 9.31 1.88 -3.35
CA LEU A 18 8.11 1.07 -3.56
C LEU A 18 7.07 1.85 -4.37
N GLU A 19 6.80 3.12 -4.01
CA GLU A 19 5.88 3.98 -4.74
C GLU A 19 6.30 4.15 -6.22
N ARG A 20 7.59 4.35 -6.46
CA ARG A 20 8.16 4.45 -7.81
C ARG A 20 7.97 3.15 -8.60
N LEU A 21 8.17 1.99 -7.97
CA LEU A 21 7.95 0.69 -8.58
C LEU A 21 6.46 0.45 -8.89
N LEU A 22 5.56 0.81 -7.98
CA LEU A 22 4.11 0.66 -8.20
C LEU A 22 3.60 1.53 -9.34
N LYS A 23 4.21 2.69 -9.58
CA LYS A 23 3.90 3.57 -10.72
C LYS A 23 4.51 3.10 -12.04
N ASN A 24 5.39 2.10 -12.03
CA ASN A 24 5.94 1.55 -13.25
C ASN A 24 4.83 0.78 -14.02
N PRO A 25 4.57 1.10 -15.30
CA PRO A 25 3.50 0.47 -16.07
C PRO A 25 3.64 -1.06 -16.21
N ASP A 26 4.85 -1.57 -16.37
CA ASP A 26 5.11 -3.00 -16.52
C ASP A 26 4.82 -3.74 -15.21
N VAL A 27 5.28 -3.18 -14.08
CA VAL A 27 4.96 -3.70 -12.74
C VAL A 27 3.45 -3.66 -12.50
N GLY A 28 2.79 -2.55 -12.86
CA GLY A 28 1.35 -2.40 -12.74
C GLY A 28 0.58 -3.44 -13.56
N ALA A 29 1.03 -3.74 -14.79
CA ALA A 29 0.45 -4.78 -15.63
C ALA A 29 0.61 -6.17 -15.00
N THR A 30 1.81 -6.53 -14.54
CA THR A 30 2.06 -7.83 -13.87
C THR A 30 1.23 -7.99 -12.59
N LEU A 31 1.09 -6.92 -11.79
CA LEU A 31 0.24 -6.93 -10.60
C LEU A 31 -1.24 -7.11 -10.96
N ALA A 32 -1.71 -6.44 -12.01
CA ALA A 32 -3.09 -6.55 -12.48
C ALA A 32 -3.44 -7.96 -12.96
N GLU A 33 -2.51 -8.67 -13.61
CA GLU A 33 -2.66 -10.09 -13.99
C GLU A 33 -2.90 -10.97 -12.75
N SER A 34 -2.31 -10.62 -11.61
CA SER A 34 -2.52 -11.29 -10.33
C SER A 34 -3.76 -10.82 -9.59
N GLY A 35 -4.58 -9.95 -10.19
CA GLY A 35 -5.76 -9.35 -9.57
C GLY A 35 -5.45 -8.28 -8.52
N VAL A 36 -4.21 -7.81 -8.44
CA VAL A 36 -3.80 -6.74 -7.53
C VAL A 36 -4.05 -5.39 -8.19
N ASN A 37 -4.77 -4.52 -7.49
CA ASN A 37 -4.98 -3.15 -7.93
C ASN A 37 -3.87 -2.24 -7.38
N VAL A 38 -3.16 -1.56 -8.28
CA VAL A 38 -2.03 -0.69 -7.95
C VAL A 38 -2.43 0.44 -6.99
N SER A 39 -3.58 1.08 -7.19
CA SER A 39 -4.04 2.16 -6.31
C SER A 39 -4.30 1.67 -4.89
N LEU A 40 -4.87 0.48 -4.72
CA LEU A 40 -5.03 -0.14 -3.40
C LEU A 40 -3.69 -0.57 -2.78
N ALA A 41 -2.74 -1.05 -3.59
CA ALA A 41 -1.41 -1.37 -3.11
C ALA A 41 -0.66 -0.13 -2.61
N MET A 42 -0.82 1.01 -3.31
CA MET A 42 -0.28 2.30 -2.86
C MET A 42 -0.94 2.77 -1.56
N LEU A 43 -2.27 2.66 -1.45
CA LEU A 43 -2.99 3.01 -0.21
C LEU A 43 -2.51 2.19 0.99
N ALA A 44 -2.32 0.88 0.81
CA ALA A 44 -1.79 0.01 1.86
C ALA A 44 -0.35 0.38 2.25
N ALA A 45 0.48 0.75 1.27
CA ALA A 45 1.85 1.21 1.53
C ALA A 45 1.87 2.53 2.30
N ASP A 46 1.00 3.48 1.95
CA ASP A 46 0.86 4.76 2.65
C ASP A 46 0.37 4.58 4.09
N GLY A 47 -0.61 3.70 4.32
CA GLY A 47 -1.09 3.36 5.66
C GLY A 47 0.01 2.73 6.53
N LEU A 48 0.81 1.82 5.96
CA LEU A 48 1.95 1.22 6.68
C LEU A 48 3.03 2.26 6.99
N ARG A 49 3.35 3.13 6.03
CA ARG A 49 4.29 4.24 6.25
C ARG A 49 3.80 5.15 7.37
N ALA A 50 2.53 5.56 7.36
CA ALA A 50 1.93 6.39 8.40
C ALA A 50 2.05 5.72 9.79
N TYR A 51 1.76 4.42 9.88
CA TYR A 51 1.87 3.66 11.12
C TYR A 51 3.30 3.66 11.68
N LEU A 52 4.29 3.43 10.82
CA LEU A 52 5.71 3.39 11.20
C LEU A 52 6.24 4.77 11.63
N HIS A 53 5.66 5.86 11.12
CA HIS A 53 5.96 7.24 11.55
C HIS A 53 5.15 7.68 12.78
N GLY A 54 4.30 6.81 13.35
CA GLY A 54 3.51 7.09 14.54
C GLY A 54 2.17 7.78 14.27
N ASP A 55 1.82 8.03 13.01
CA ASP A 55 0.51 8.55 12.60
C ASP A 55 -0.52 7.41 12.52
N LYS A 56 -0.91 6.92 13.70
CA LYS A 56 -1.79 5.76 13.85
C LYS A 56 -3.22 6.05 13.40
N ALA A 57 -3.68 7.30 13.49
CA ALA A 57 -5.03 7.69 13.08
C ALA A 57 -5.17 7.55 11.56
N ARG A 58 -4.25 8.17 10.81
CA ARG A 58 -4.20 8.02 9.36
C ARG A 58 -4.04 6.57 8.93
N ALA A 59 -3.12 5.83 9.56
CA ALA A 59 -2.92 4.42 9.25
C ALA A 59 -4.19 3.58 9.42
N ALA A 60 -4.97 3.84 10.48
CA ALA A 60 -6.23 3.14 10.71
C ALA A 60 -7.25 3.45 9.61
N GLU A 61 -7.40 4.72 9.23
CA GLU A 61 -8.28 5.14 8.14
C GLU A 61 -7.89 4.48 6.81
N ASP A 62 -6.59 4.53 6.45
CA ASP A 62 -6.07 3.96 5.20
C ASP A 62 -6.28 2.44 5.15
N PHE A 63 -6.04 1.73 6.26
CA PHE A 63 -6.24 0.28 6.32
C PHE A 63 -7.72 -0.14 6.34
N THR A 64 -8.59 0.64 6.98
CA THR A 64 -10.04 0.41 6.91
C THR A 64 -10.52 0.55 5.48
N HIS A 65 -10.17 1.64 4.81
CA HIS A 65 -10.52 1.87 3.41
C HIS A 65 -9.97 0.74 2.50
N PHE A 66 -8.71 0.37 2.66
CA PHE A 66 -8.12 -0.75 1.92
C PHE A 66 -8.92 -2.05 2.12
N GLY A 67 -9.25 -2.39 3.38
CA GLY A 67 -10.00 -3.61 3.70
C GLY A 67 -11.40 -3.63 3.09
N GLU A 68 -12.13 -2.51 3.17
CA GLU A 68 -13.46 -2.36 2.59
C GLU A 68 -13.44 -2.55 1.07
N GLU A 69 -12.49 -1.92 0.38
CA GLU A 69 -12.33 -2.02 -1.07
C GLU A 69 -11.94 -3.41 -1.53
N VAL A 70 -11.01 -4.08 -0.84
CA VAL A 70 -10.63 -5.46 -1.14
C VAL A 70 -11.83 -6.39 -0.96
N ALA A 71 -12.56 -6.26 0.14
CA ALA A 71 -13.75 -7.07 0.40
C ALA A 71 -14.84 -6.85 -0.67
N ALA A 72 -15.11 -5.60 -1.04
CA ALA A 72 -16.08 -5.26 -2.08
C ALA A 72 -15.72 -5.89 -3.44
N ARG A 73 -14.44 -5.86 -3.80
CA ARG A 73 -13.94 -6.46 -5.06
C ARG A 73 -14.01 -7.97 -5.06
N MET A 74 -13.73 -8.62 -3.93
CA MET A 74 -13.90 -10.06 -3.78
C MET A 74 -15.37 -10.47 -3.90
N ALA A 75 -16.28 -9.69 -3.32
CA ALA A 75 -17.72 -9.94 -3.45
C ALA A 75 -18.23 -9.74 -4.89
N HIS A 76 -17.71 -8.76 -5.62
CA HIS A 76 -18.02 -8.54 -7.04
C HIS A 76 -17.43 -9.61 -7.98
N ARG A 77 -16.50 -10.45 -7.51
CA ARG A 77 -15.95 -11.60 -8.25
C ARG A 77 -16.79 -12.89 -8.11
N GLY A 78 -18.07 -12.79 -7.74
CA GLY A 78 -19.05 -13.90 -7.68
C GLY A 78 -19.13 -14.72 -8.99
N PRO A 79 -19.63 -15.97 -8.94
CA PRO A 79 -19.20 -17.08 -9.80
C PRO A 79 -19.37 -16.78 -11.29
N VAL A 80 -18.30 -16.97 -12.04
CA VAL A 80 -18.35 -17.07 -13.50
C VAL A 80 -19.24 -18.27 -13.83
N SER A 81 -20.39 -18.00 -14.44
CA SER A 81 -21.27 -19.03 -15.02
C SER A 81 -20.62 -19.72 -16.20
#